data_AF-A0A7C0ZNG0-F1
#
_entry.id   AF-A0A7C0ZNG0-F1
#
_cell.length_a   1.000
_cell.length_b   1.000
_cell.length_c   1.000
_cell.angle_alpha   90.00
_cell.angle_beta   90.00
_cell.angle_gamma   90.00
#
_symmetry.space_group_name_H-M   'P 1'
#
loop_
_entity.id
_entity.type
_entity.pdbx_description
1 polymer ?
#
loop_
_entity_poly.entity_id
_entity_poly.type
_entity_poly.pdbx_seq_one_letter_code
_entity_poly.pdbx_strand_id
1 'polypeptide(L)'
;TLNLIKQVSTKGVILNSRDKKALRAGLELLQDESPAILLPQEVEDEDIKLAQDYEASLILTSHSLENLGQQAEKALQAGVKNIILNPDSDNIGQLLQYYTITRRSALKQNFKPFGFPLFTLLPTDNQFDLSAKAAVVICKYSSIVIFPKFDPALFYPFFTLRQNIYTDPQKPIQVDPRVYPIGEPTPESPVFVTTNFSLTYFIVAGEIENTGVSAHLLVCDTEGQSVLTAWAAGKFNGETIAKFIKDNKLEEKIKTRKIIIPGYVAQISGDLEENLPGWEVIVGCQEASDIPSFVKNVNLT
;
A
#
# COMPACT_ATOMS: atom_id res chain seq x y z
N THR A 1 6.46 20.55 24.12
CA THR A 1 5.92 19.94 22.89
C THR A 1 5.97 18.44 22.90
N LEU A 2 7.14 17.80 23.07
CA LEU A 2 7.26 16.34 23.01
C LEU A 2 6.34 15.58 24.00
N ASN A 3 6.26 16.03 25.26
CA ASN A 3 5.33 15.44 26.24
C ASN A 3 3.86 15.46 25.79
N LEU A 4 3.43 16.50 25.06
CA LEU A 4 2.08 16.58 24.52
C LEU A 4 1.88 15.55 23.40
N ILE A 5 2.88 15.36 22.53
CA ILE A 5 2.84 14.36 21.46
C ILE A 5 2.70 12.95 22.04
N LYS A 6 3.47 12.62 23.09
CA LYS A 6 3.42 11.32 23.76
C LYS A 6 2.08 11.02 24.43
N GLN A 7 1.31 12.04 24.80
CA GLN A 7 -0.04 11.85 25.36
C GLN A 7 -1.07 11.41 24.31
N VAL A 8 -0.81 11.68 23.03
CA VAL A 8 -1.79 11.47 21.94
C VAL A 8 -1.30 10.52 20.85
N SER A 9 -0.04 10.06 20.90
CA SER A 9 0.55 9.20 19.88
C SER A 9 1.64 8.29 20.46
N THR A 10 1.69 7.06 19.94
CA THR A 10 2.74 6.07 20.21
C THR A 10 3.65 5.82 19.00
N LYS A 11 3.56 6.66 17.97
CA LYS A 11 4.38 6.55 16.75
C LYS A 11 5.82 7.00 17.01
N GLY A 12 6.77 6.47 16.24
CA GLY A 12 8.17 6.87 16.32
C GLY A 12 8.38 8.37 16.08
N VAL A 13 9.39 8.94 16.73
CA VAL A 13 9.68 10.38 16.75
C VAL A 13 11.04 10.66 16.13
N ILE A 14 11.08 11.73 15.31
CA ILE A 14 12.32 12.30 14.79
C ILE A 14 12.52 13.67 15.43
N LEU A 15 13.63 13.83 16.15
CA LEU A 15 14.03 15.09 16.77
C LEU A 15 14.80 15.93 15.76
N ASN A 16 14.36 17.17 15.51
CA ASN A 16 15.02 18.12 14.63
C ASN A 16 15.26 19.42 15.41
N SER A 17 16.45 19.56 16.00
CA SER A 17 16.86 20.75 16.75
C SER A 17 18.36 20.98 16.60
N ARG A 18 18.76 22.26 16.51
CA ARG A 18 20.17 22.65 16.55
C ARG A 18 20.69 22.81 17.99
N ASP A 19 19.80 22.93 18.97
CA ASP A 19 20.18 23.03 20.39
C ASP A 19 20.41 21.63 20.98
N LYS A 20 21.67 21.31 21.29
CA LYS A 20 22.08 20.03 21.88
C LYS A 20 21.45 19.79 23.25
N LYS A 21 21.19 20.84 24.04
CA LYS A 21 20.52 20.70 25.35
C LYS A 21 19.08 20.26 25.15
N ALA A 22 18.39 20.85 24.17
CA ALA A 22 17.04 20.46 23.80
C ALA A 22 16.99 19.04 23.22
N LEU A 23 17.98 18.64 22.39
CA LEU A 23 18.09 17.26 21.90
C LEU A 23 18.25 16.27 23.04
N ARG A 24 19.19 16.51 23.97
CA ARG A 24 19.41 15.64 25.14
C ARG A 24 18.16 15.49 25.99
N ALA A 25 17.51 16.59 26.33
CA ALA A 25 16.25 16.55 27.09
C ALA A 25 15.13 15.80 26.31
N GLY A 26 15.09 15.91 24.99
CA GLY A 26 14.16 15.14 24.15
C GLY A 26 14.47 13.64 24.14
N LEU A 27 15.74 13.26 24.06
CA LEU A 27 16.19 11.87 24.07
C LEU A 27 15.93 11.19 25.42
N GLU A 28 16.15 11.90 26.54
CA GLU A 28 15.79 11.41 27.89
C GLU A 28 14.30 11.07 28.00
N LEU A 29 13.43 11.88 27.37
CA LEU A 29 11.99 11.63 27.34
C LEU A 29 11.59 10.48 26.38
N LEU A 30 12.47 10.08 25.47
CA LEU A 30 12.26 9.02 24.47
C LEU A 30 13.14 7.81 24.71
N GLN A 31 13.66 7.67 25.93
CA GLN A 31 14.42 6.50 26.33
C GLN A 31 13.61 5.22 26.03
N ASP A 32 14.28 4.21 25.49
CA ASP A 32 13.71 2.93 25.06
C ASP A 32 12.74 2.99 23.84
N GLU A 33 12.56 4.14 23.20
CA GLU A 33 11.70 4.30 22.00
C GLU A 33 12.49 4.40 20.67
N SER A 34 13.81 4.20 20.72
CA SER A 34 14.73 4.25 19.57
C SER A 34 14.48 5.43 18.62
N PRO A 35 14.52 6.68 19.12
CA PRO A 35 14.22 7.86 18.31
C PRO A 35 15.27 8.09 17.22
N ALA A 36 14.97 8.96 16.25
CA ALA A 36 15.95 9.44 15.29
C ALA A 36 16.28 10.93 15.53
N ILE A 37 17.51 11.33 15.26
CA ILE A 37 17.99 12.71 15.31
C ILE A 37 18.25 13.16 13.87
N LEU A 38 17.52 14.16 13.41
CA LEU A 38 17.77 14.83 12.14
C LEU A 38 18.83 15.90 12.32
N LEU A 39 19.98 15.70 11.67
CA LEU A 39 21.06 16.69 11.61
C LEU A 39 20.96 17.45 10.29
N PRO A 40 20.52 18.72 10.29
CA PRO A 40 20.56 19.55 9.09
C PRO A 40 21.97 20.11 8.81
N GLN A 41 22.92 19.87 9.71
CA GLN A 41 24.33 20.24 9.59
C GLN A 41 25.22 18.98 9.58
N GLU A 42 26.52 19.17 9.33
CA GLU A 42 27.50 18.09 9.41
C GLU A 42 27.58 17.48 10.80
N VAL A 43 27.82 16.16 10.86
CA VAL A 43 27.90 15.41 12.11
C VAL A 43 29.14 15.74 12.95
N GLU A 44 28.90 16.13 14.19
CA GLU A 44 29.94 16.41 15.19
C GLU A 44 30.13 15.21 16.13
N ASP A 45 31.25 15.18 16.86
CA ASP A 45 31.55 14.08 17.79
C ASP A 45 30.55 14.04 18.96
N GLU A 46 29.98 15.19 19.34
CA GLU A 46 28.92 15.24 20.35
C GLU A 46 27.61 14.61 19.84
N ASP A 47 27.28 14.75 18.55
CA ASP A 47 26.09 14.11 17.96
C ASP A 47 26.22 12.58 17.94
N ILE A 48 27.41 12.11 17.58
CA ILE A 48 27.77 10.68 17.62
C ILE A 48 27.60 10.15 19.05
N LYS A 49 28.14 10.85 20.03
CA LYS A 49 28.03 10.45 21.44
C LYS A 49 26.58 10.45 21.91
N LEU A 50 25.79 11.48 21.59
CA LEU A 50 24.36 11.52 21.93
C LEU A 50 23.60 10.34 21.30
N ALA A 51 23.89 9.99 20.05
CA ALA A 51 23.25 8.85 19.42
C ALA A 51 23.64 7.52 20.08
N GLN A 52 24.88 7.38 20.54
CA GLN A 52 25.35 6.18 21.24
C GLN A 52 24.74 6.07 22.64
N ASP A 53 24.78 7.15 23.41
CA ASP A 53 24.29 7.18 24.79
C ASP A 53 22.79 6.83 24.89
N TYR A 54 22.01 7.13 23.84
CA TYR A 54 20.56 6.93 23.79
C TYR A 54 20.11 5.91 22.72
N GLU A 55 21.05 5.19 22.11
CA GLU A 55 20.80 4.24 21.01
C GLU A 55 19.94 4.82 19.85
N ALA A 56 20.02 6.13 19.64
CA ALA A 56 19.23 6.85 18.65
C ALA A 56 19.79 6.66 17.24
N SER A 57 18.91 6.73 16.24
CA SER A 57 19.33 6.77 14.83
C SER A 57 19.84 8.17 14.46
N LEU A 58 20.93 8.27 13.70
CA LEU A 58 21.42 9.53 13.14
C LEU A 58 21.01 9.66 11.68
N ILE A 59 20.24 10.70 11.37
CA ILE A 59 19.94 11.10 10.00
C ILE A 59 20.97 12.15 9.57
N LEU A 60 21.88 11.75 8.68
CA LEU A 60 22.98 12.58 8.19
C LEU A 60 22.55 13.32 6.92
N THR A 61 22.60 14.65 6.93
CA THR A 61 22.21 15.47 5.78
C THR A 61 23.42 16.03 5.05
N SER A 62 23.38 16.01 3.71
CA SER A 62 24.36 16.73 2.89
C SER A 62 23.83 17.04 1.49
N HIS A 63 24.30 18.15 0.92
CA HIS A 63 24.06 18.55 -0.47
C HIS A 63 25.11 17.97 -1.45
N SER A 64 26.02 17.11 -0.97
CA SER A 64 27.01 16.42 -1.79
C SER A 64 27.12 14.96 -1.36
N LEU A 65 27.12 14.05 -2.33
CA LEU A 65 27.30 12.62 -2.05
C LEU A 65 28.69 12.33 -1.45
N GLU A 66 29.73 13.06 -1.86
CA GLU A 66 31.07 12.86 -1.32
C GLU A 66 31.10 13.16 0.18
N ASN A 67 30.61 14.34 0.56
CA ASN A 67 30.52 14.75 1.95
C ASN A 67 29.57 13.84 2.76
N LEU A 68 28.43 13.44 2.18
CA LEU A 68 27.53 12.47 2.82
C LEU A 68 28.24 11.15 3.14
N GLY A 69 29.06 10.65 2.19
CA GLY A 69 29.85 9.43 2.38
C GLY A 69 30.89 9.58 3.49
N GLN A 70 31.60 10.71 3.54
CA GLN A 70 32.56 11.01 4.60
C GLN A 70 31.90 11.08 5.99
N GLN A 71 30.75 11.75 6.09
CA GLN A 71 29.97 11.81 7.35
C GLN A 71 29.51 10.41 7.81
N ALA A 72 29.00 9.60 6.89
CA ALA A 72 28.57 8.24 7.18
C ALA A 72 29.73 7.34 7.61
N GLU A 73 30.89 7.48 6.95
CA GLU A 73 32.11 6.76 7.33
C GLU A 73 32.60 7.18 8.72
N LYS A 74 32.62 8.48 9.03
CA LYS A 74 32.96 9.00 10.36
C LYS A 74 32.06 8.38 11.45
N ALA A 75 30.74 8.41 11.27
CA ALA A 75 29.80 7.84 12.22
C ALA A 75 29.97 6.32 12.37
N LEU A 76 30.19 5.61 11.27
CA LEU A 76 30.40 4.16 11.27
C LEU A 76 31.69 3.77 11.99
N GLN A 77 32.80 4.47 11.74
CA GLN A 77 34.09 4.23 12.40
C GLN A 77 34.02 4.51 13.90
N ALA A 78 33.20 5.47 14.31
CA ALA A 78 32.92 5.74 15.72
C ALA A 78 32.01 4.67 16.37
N GLY A 79 31.45 3.73 15.60
CA GLY A 79 30.63 2.62 16.10
C GLY A 79 29.12 2.86 16.08
N VAL A 80 28.64 3.94 15.46
CA VAL A 80 27.19 4.17 15.29
C VAL A 80 26.64 3.18 14.27
N LYS A 81 25.70 2.33 14.69
CA LYS A 81 25.07 1.32 13.83
C LYS A 81 23.82 1.84 13.11
N ASN A 82 23.10 2.74 13.77
CA ASN A 82 21.81 3.25 13.30
C ASN A 82 22.03 4.56 12.54
N ILE A 83 22.35 4.46 11.26
CA ILE A 83 22.55 5.60 10.35
C ILE A 83 21.42 5.60 9.31
N ILE A 84 20.96 6.79 8.97
CA ILE A 84 20.01 7.06 7.89
C ILE A 84 20.59 8.21 7.06
N LEU A 85 20.52 8.11 5.74
CA LEU A 85 21.15 9.08 4.84
C LEU A 85 20.10 10.01 4.24
N ASN A 86 20.35 11.32 4.32
CA ASN A 86 19.53 12.35 3.72
C ASN A 86 20.36 13.14 2.67
N PRO A 87 20.51 12.61 1.44
CA PRO A 87 20.98 13.42 0.33
C PRO A 87 19.95 14.51 0.05
N ASP A 88 20.32 15.78 0.22
CA ASP A 88 19.39 16.90 0.11
C ASP A 88 19.65 17.75 -1.13
N SER A 89 18.58 18.15 -1.81
CA SER A 89 18.63 18.92 -3.05
C SER A 89 17.26 19.54 -3.35
N ASP A 90 17.25 20.84 -3.64
CA ASP A 90 16.05 21.53 -4.11
C ASP A 90 15.61 21.06 -5.51
N ASN A 91 16.58 20.60 -6.31
CA ASN A 91 16.36 20.07 -7.64
C ASN A 91 15.98 18.58 -7.58
N ILE A 92 14.77 18.24 -8.05
CA ILE A 92 14.23 16.87 -8.04
C ILE A 92 15.02 15.90 -8.93
N GLY A 93 15.59 16.38 -10.04
CA GLY A 93 16.41 15.56 -10.94
C GLY A 93 17.73 15.17 -10.29
N GLN A 94 18.37 16.10 -9.60
CA GLN A 94 19.57 15.83 -8.80
C GLN A 94 19.27 14.91 -7.61
N LEU A 95 18.14 15.12 -6.92
CA LEU A 95 17.70 14.23 -5.84
C LEU A 95 17.52 12.78 -6.33
N LEU A 96 16.87 12.61 -7.48
CA LEU A 96 16.73 11.30 -8.14
C LEU A 96 18.09 10.66 -8.47
N GLN A 97 19.04 11.45 -8.98
CA GLN A 97 20.40 10.97 -9.24
C GLN A 97 21.07 10.52 -7.95
N TYR A 98 20.99 11.32 -6.88
CA TYR A 98 21.56 10.99 -5.58
C TYR A 98 21.01 9.69 -5.02
N TYR A 99 19.70 9.49 -5.07
CA TYR A 99 19.09 8.26 -4.53
C TYR A 99 19.50 7.04 -5.35
N THR A 100 19.56 7.20 -6.67
CA THR A 100 20.00 6.13 -7.59
C THR A 100 21.47 5.77 -7.39
N ILE A 101 22.35 6.75 -7.30
CA ILE A 101 23.79 6.53 -7.07
C ILE A 101 23.99 5.88 -5.72
N THR A 102 23.40 6.42 -4.65
CA THR A 102 23.53 5.89 -3.29
C THR A 102 23.11 4.42 -3.23
N ARG A 103 21.91 4.10 -3.74
CA ARG A 103 21.39 2.72 -3.77
C ARG A 103 22.25 1.78 -4.61
N ARG A 104 22.70 2.21 -5.79
CA ARG A 104 23.53 1.38 -6.69
C ARG A 104 24.92 1.16 -6.12
N SER A 105 25.56 2.17 -5.55
CA SER A 105 26.88 2.05 -4.94
C SER A 105 26.85 1.07 -3.77
N ALA A 106 25.81 1.13 -2.92
CA ALA A 106 25.62 0.17 -1.85
C ALA A 106 25.49 -1.28 -2.35
N LEU A 107 24.61 -1.52 -3.33
CA LEU A 107 24.27 -2.87 -3.79
C LEU A 107 25.27 -3.48 -4.79
N LYS A 108 25.81 -2.66 -5.71
CA LYS A 108 26.65 -3.14 -6.81
C LYS A 108 28.14 -2.97 -6.56
N GLN A 109 28.52 -1.94 -5.81
CA GLN A 109 29.93 -1.64 -5.51
C GLN A 109 30.31 -1.95 -4.07
N ASN A 110 29.37 -2.45 -3.25
CA ASN A 110 29.57 -2.69 -1.82
C ASN A 110 30.14 -1.47 -1.07
N PHE A 111 29.79 -0.26 -1.51
CA PHE A 111 30.26 0.97 -0.88
C PHE A 111 29.54 1.16 0.47
N LYS A 112 30.18 0.68 1.54
CA LYS A 112 29.61 0.57 2.89
C LYS A 112 29.01 1.87 3.44
N PRO A 113 29.62 3.06 3.25
CA PRO A 113 29.03 4.31 3.78
C PRO A 113 27.64 4.62 3.23
N PHE A 114 27.26 4.05 2.08
CA PHE A 114 25.92 4.19 1.49
C PHE A 114 24.98 3.00 1.77
N GLY A 115 25.40 2.04 2.59
CA GLY A 115 24.66 0.83 2.94
C GLY A 115 23.47 1.02 3.88
N PHE A 116 22.91 2.24 3.97
CA PHE A 116 21.90 2.62 4.95
C PHE A 116 20.60 3.10 4.28
N PRO A 117 19.46 3.08 5.01
CA PRO A 117 18.20 3.61 4.51
C PRO A 117 18.28 5.08 4.11
N LEU A 118 17.43 5.48 3.16
CA LEU A 118 17.34 6.87 2.71
C LEU A 118 16.19 7.61 3.39
N PHE A 119 16.41 8.87 3.72
CA PHE A 119 15.43 9.79 4.27
C PHE A 119 15.19 10.95 3.31
N THR A 120 13.97 11.47 3.33
CA THR A 120 13.56 12.68 2.60
C THR A 120 12.75 13.58 3.51
N LEU A 121 13.15 14.85 3.62
CA LEU A 121 12.30 15.92 4.12
C LEU A 121 11.74 16.70 2.94
N LEU A 122 10.42 16.95 2.90
CA LEU A 122 9.79 17.73 1.84
C LEU A 122 9.40 19.12 2.37
N PRO A 123 10.20 20.17 2.14
CA PRO A 123 10.01 21.48 2.76
C PRO A 123 9.05 22.42 2.01
N THR A 124 8.31 21.93 1.00
CA THR A 124 7.48 22.80 0.14
C THR A 124 6.00 22.77 0.53
N ASP A 125 5.40 23.96 0.61
CA ASP A 125 3.96 24.14 0.78
C ASP A 125 3.20 24.12 -0.56
N ASN A 126 3.90 24.19 -1.70
CA ASN A 126 3.27 24.02 -3.01
C ASN A 126 2.85 22.56 -3.20
N GLN A 127 1.54 22.33 -3.27
CA GLN A 127 0.97 20.98 -3.33
C GLN A 127 1.36 20.20 -4.60
N PHE A 128 1.55 20.87 -5.74
CA PHE A 128 1.98 20.21 -6.98
C PHE A 128 3.43 19.76 -6.88
N ASP A 129 4.32 20.63 -6.41
CA ASP A 129 5.73 20.28 -6.20
C ASP A 129 5.89 19.22 -5.13
N LEU A 130 5.14 19.34 -4.02
CA LEU A 130 5.09 18.34 -2.96
C LEU A 130 4.70 16.98 -3.52
N SER A 131 3.67 16.95 -4.37
CA SER A 131 3.17 15.69 -4.94
C SER A 131 4.13 15.07 -5.93
N ALA A 132 4.75 15.88 -6.80
CA ALA A 132 5.75 15.41 -7.75
C ALA A 132 6.99 14.85 -7.01
N LYS A 133 7.51 15.60 -6.01
CA LYS A 133 8.66 15.17 -5.20
C LYS A 133 8.34 13.90 -4.42
N ALA A 134 7.20 13.85 -3.71
CA ALA A 134 6.75 12.68 -2.96
C ALA A 134 6.64 11.43 -3.84
N ALA A 135 5.99 11.52 -5.00
CA ALA A 135 5.84 10.39 -5.91
C ALA A 135 7.21 9.86 -6.41
N VAL A 136 8.13 10.76 -6.75
CA VAL A 136 9.49 10.36 -7.17
C VAL A 136 10.22 9.63 -6.05
N VAL A 137 10.26 10.18 -4.84
CA VAL A 137 11.05 9.59 -3.75
C VAL A 137 10.46 8.28 -3.24
N ILE A 138 9.13 8.13 -3.24
CA ILE A 138 8.44 6.86 -2.94
C ILE A 138 8.84 5.78 -3.96
N CYS A 139 8.85 6.13 -5.25
CA CYS A 139 9.25 5.21 -6.33
C CYS A 139 10.75 4.94 -6.38
N LYS A 140 11.57 5.77 -5.72
CA LYS A 140 13.04 5.79 -5.89
C LYS A 140 13.75 5.76 -4.55
N TYR A 141 13.60 4.62 -3.87
CA TYR A 141 14.48 4.16 -2.78
C TYR A 141 14.42 4.95 -1.47
N SER A 142 13.64 6.04 -1.36
CA SER A 142 13.43 6.67 -0.07
C SER A 142 12.71 5.70 0.86
N SER A 143 13.26 5.55 2.06
CA SER A 143 12.76 4.64 3.10
C SER A 143 11.85 5.38 4.08
N ILE A 144 12.12 6.67 4.31
CA ILE A 144 11.34 7.55 5.20
C ILE A 144 11.11 8.88 4.48
N VAL A 145 9.85 9.30 4.37
CA VAL A 145 9.47 10.57 3.74
C VAL A 145 8.67 11.39 4.74
N ILE A 146 9.14 12.59 5.04
CA ILE A 146 8.47 13.53 5.95
C ILE A 146 7.76 14.62 5.14
N PHE A 147 6.47 14.75 5.39
CA PHE A 147 5.60 15.77 4.81
C PHE A 147 5.44 16.95 5.78
N PRO A 148 5.23 18.17 5.28
CA PRO A 148 5.09 19.37 6.12
C PRO A 148 3.76 19.39 6.89
N LYS A 149 2.73 18.70 6.37
CA LYS A 149 1.41 18.59 6.98
C LYS A 149 0.76 17.25 6.63
N PHE A 150 -0.13 16.79 7.51
CA PHE A 150 -1.02 15.67 7.22
C PHE A 150 -2.32 16.16 6.62
N ASP A 151 -2.66 15.64 5.43
CA ASP A 151 -3.93 15.88 4.74
C ASP A 151 -4.42 14.52 4.19
N PRO A 152 -5.54 13.98 4.69
CA PRO A 152 -6.06 12.69 4.24
C PRO A 152 -6.24 12.58 2.72
N ALA A 153 -6.70 13.65 2.07
CA ALA A 153 -6.93 13.66 0.61
C ALA A 153 -5.62 13.58 -0.17
N LEU A 154 -4.56 14.21 0.34
CA LEU A 154 -3.22 14.15 -0.23
C LEU A 154 -2.52 12.82 0.03
N PHE A 155 -2.72 12.21 1.21
CA PHE A 155 -2.04 10.97 1.59
C PHE A 155 -2.63 9.72 0.95
N TYR A 156 -3.94 9.72 0.63
CA TYR A 156 -4.58 8.60 -0.06
C TYR A 156 -3.83 8.13 -1.31
N PRO A 157 -3.52 8.99 -2.32
CA PRO A 157 -2.77 8.56 -3.49
C PRO A 157 -1.35 8.09 -3.17
N PHE A 158 -0.68 8.63 -2.14
CA PHE A 158 0.66 8.17 -1.76
C PHE A 158 0.66 6.82 -1.05
N PHE A 159 -0.34 6.53 -0.24
CA PHE A 159 -0.51 5.19 0.33
C PHE A 159 -0.81 4.16 -0.76
N THR A 160 -1.66 4.51 -1.73
CA THR A 160 -1.91 3.67 -2.92
C THR A 160 -0.64 3.46 -3.75
N LEU A 161 0.11 4.53 -4.04
CA LEU A 161 1.38 4.43 -4.78
C LEU A 161 2.39 3.55 -4.04
N ARG A 162 2.54 3.74 -2.73
CA ARG A 162 3.43 2.91 -1.90
C ARG A 162 3.00 1.45 -1.94
N GLN A 163 1.70 1.16 -1.77
CA GLN A 163 1.21 -0.21 -1.86
C GLN A 163 1.52 -0.82 -3.22
N ASN A 164 1.28 -0.10 -4.31
CA ASN A 164 1.53 -0.59 -5.66
C ASN A 164 3.02 -0.86 -5.92
N ILE A 165 3.92 0.04 -5.53
CA ILE A 165 5.37 -0.10 -5.76
C ILE A 165 5.99 -1.21 -4.90
N TYR A 166 5.50 -1.41 -3.68
CA TYR A 166 6.08 -2.37 -2.73
C TYR A 166 5.33 -3.71 -2.67
N THR A 167 4.34 -3.94 -3.54
CA THR A 167 3.72 -5.26 -3.71
C THR A 167 4.68 -6.21 -4.43
N ASP A 168 4.76 -7.47 -3.98
CA ASP A 168 5.56 -8.50 -4.65
C ASP A 168 5.03 -8.71 -6.08
N PRO A 169 5.82 -8.41 -7.13
CA PRO A 169 5.36 -8.54 -8.50
C PRO A 169 5.17 -10.00 -8.94
N GLN A 170 5.68 -10.98 -8.18
CA GLN A 170 5.55 -12.41 -8.51
C GLN A 170 4.29 -13.04 -7.94
N LYS A 171 3.65 -12.41 -6.95
CA LYS A 171 2.50 -12.97 -6.23
C LYS A 171 1.36 -11.95 -6.20
N PRO A 172 0.32 -12.12 -7.04
CA PRO A 172 -0.88 -11.31 -6.92
C PRO A 172 -1.45 -11.41 -5.51
N ILE A 173 -1.95 -10.30 -4.97
CA ILE A 173 -2.70 -10.32 -3.71
C ILE A 173 -4.07 -10.93 -4.02
N GLN A 174 -4.40 -12.02 -3.32
CA GLN A 174 -5.61 -12.80 -3.56
C GLN A 174 -6.45 -12.88 -2.28
N VAL A 175 -7.73 -13.13 -2.46
CA VAL A 175 -8.67 -13.44 -1.39
C VAL A 175 -8.96 -14.94 -1.44
N ASP A 176 -9.24 -15.59 -0.32
CA ASP A 176 -9.56 -17.03 -0.32
C ASP A 176 -10.79 -17.30 -1.21
N PRO A 177 -10.72 -18.23 -2.19
CA PRO A 177 -11.86 -18.59 -3.01
C PRO A 177 -12.95 -19.24 -2.16
N ARG A 178 -14.10 -18.56 -2.02
CA ARG A 178 -15.30 -19.08 -1.35
C ARG A 178 -16.52 -18.22 -1.69
N VAL A 179 -17.67 -18.58 -1.13
CA VAL A 179 -18.85 -17.72 -1.09
C VAL A 179 -18.74 -16.79 0.12
N TYR A 180 -18.68 -15.48 -0.11
CA TYR A 180 -18.68 -14.46 0.93
C TYR A 180 -20.09 -13.92 1.15
N PRO A 181 -20.58 -13.83 2.39
CA PRO A 181 -21.77 -13.06 2.69
C PRO A 181 -21.44 -11.56 2.67
N ILE A 182 -22.20 -10.79 1.91
CA ILE A 182 -22.23 -9.32 2.02
C ILE A 182 -23.51 -8.95 2.75
N GLY A 183 -23.39 -8.29 3.90
CA GLY A 183 -24.51 -8.09 4.82
C GLY A 183 -24.96 -9.41 5.47
N GLU A 184 -26.27 -9.62 5.54
CA GLU A 184 -26.92 -10.81 6.12
C GLU A 184 -27.78 -11.53 5.06
N PRO A 185 -27.17 -12.20 4.07
CA PRO A 185 -27.93 -12.77 2.95
C PRO A 185 -28.78 -13.96 3.37
N THR A 186 -30.01 -14.02 2.85
CA THR A 186 -30.94 -15.15 3.03
C THR A 186 -30.81 -16.16 1.88
N PRO A 187 -31.50 -17.32 1.92
CA PRO A 187 -31.57 -18.22 0.78
C PRO A 187 -32.16 -17.58 -0.49
N GLU A 188 -32.92 -16.50 -0.37
CA GLU A 188 -33.54 -15.75 -1.46
C GLU A 188 -32.66 -14.58 -1.97
N SER A 189 -31.56 -14.27 -1.28
CA SER A 189 -30.63 -13.22 -1.70
C SER A 189 -29.93 -13.53 -3.03
N PRO A 190 -29.57 -12.50 -3.83
CA PRO A 190 -28.90 -12.69 -5.11
C PRO A 190 -27.48 -13.23 -4.96
N VAL A 191 -27.00 -13.89 -6.02
CA VAL A 191 -25.63 -14.40 -6.13
C VAL A 191 -24.85 -13.60 -7.17
N PHE A 192 -23.85 -12.84 -6.74
CA PHE A 192 -22.88 -12.19 -7.63
C PHE A 192 -21.66 -13.08 -7.82
N VAL A 193 -21.06 -13.07 -9.00
CA VAL A 193 -19.80 -13.79 -9.28
C VAL A 193 -18.69 -12.81 -9.57
N THR A 194 -17.52 -13.07 -8.99
CA THR A 194 -16.29 -12.35 -9.28
C THR A 194 -15.07 -13.27 -9.17
N THR A 195 -13.87 -12.72 -9.37
CA THR A 195 -12.61 -13.44 -9.25
C THR A 195 -11.93 -13.21 -7.90
N ASN A 196 -10.98 -14.06 -7.53
CA ASN A 196 -10.22 -13.96 -6.29
C ASN A 196 -9.08 -12.94 -6.31
N PHE A 197 -8.97 -12.10 -7.34
CA PHE A 197 -8.04 -10.97 -7.31
C PHE A 197 -8.51 -9.92 -6.29
N SER A 198 -7.65 -9.56 -5.34
CA SER A 198 -8.07 -8.76 -4.18
C SER A 198 -8.69 -7.42 -4.55
N LEU A 199 -8.14 -6.70 -5.54
CA LEU A 199 -8.70 -5.43 -5.97
C LEU A 199 -10.08 -5.60 -6.58
N THR A 200 -10.28 -6.62 -7.43
CA THR A 200 -11.59 -6.92 -8.01
C THR A 200 -12.60 -7.29 -6.93
N TYR A 201 -12.22 -8.15 -5.98
CA TYR A 201 -13.08 -8.53 -4.86
C TYR A 201 -13.51 -7.32 -4.03
N PHE A 202 -12.59 -6.49 -3.55
CA PHE A 202 -12.92 -5.39 -2.65
C PHE A 202 -13.77 -4.32 -3.33
N ILE A 203 -13.56 -4.07 -4.63
CA ILE A 203 -14.40 -3.15 -5.40
C ILE A 203 -15.83 -3.71 -5.49
N VAL A 204 -16.00 -4.97 -5.92
CA VAL A 204 -17.34 -5.56 -6.07
C VAL A 204 -18.06 -5.69 -4.71
N ALA A 205 -17.37 -6.18 -3.68
CA ALA A 205 -17.92 -6.33 -2.33
C ALA A 205 -18.36 -4.98 -1.75
N GLY A 206 -17.52 -3.94 -1.87
CA GLY A 206 -17.83 -2.60 -1.39
C GLY A 206 -19.02 -1.98 -2.11
N GLU A 207 -19.12 -2.15 -3.43
CA GLU A 207 -20.25 -1.59 -4.19
C GLU A 207 -21.56 -2.35 -3.94
N ILE A 208 -21.51 -3.67 -3.67
CA ILE A 208 -22.68 -4.41 -3.17
C ILE A 208 -23.09 -3.88 -1.79
N GLU A 209 -22.15 -3.72 -0.87
CA GLU A 209 -22.41 -3.19 0.48
C GLU A 209 -23.04 -1.78 0.43
N ASN A 210 -22.55 -0.90 -0.46
CA ASN A 210 -23.08 0.44 -0.69
C ASN A 210 -24.55 0.46 -1.15
N THR A 211 -25.05 -0.63 -1.72
CA THR A 211 -26.46 -0.73 -2.11
C THR A 211 -27.41 -0.90 -0.93
N GLY A 212 -26.91 -1.37 0.21
CA GLY A 212 -27.72 -1.82 1.35
C GLY A 212 -28.42 -3.17 1.14
N VAL A 213 -28.19 -3.85 0.00
CA VAL A 213 -28.76 -5.18 -0.29
C VAL A 213 -27.80 -6.27 0.17
N SER A 214 -28.33 -7.26 0.89
CA SER A 214 -27.55 -8.43 1.27
C SER A 214 -27.46 -9.44 0.12
N ALA A 215 -26.26 -9.95 -0.14
CA ALA A 215 -25.99 -10.84 -1.27
C ALA A 215 -24.93 -11.90 -0.97
N HIS A 216 -24.94 -12.98 -1.76
CA HIS A 216 -23.86 -13.97 -1.79
C HIS A 216 -22.86 -13.56 -2.88
N LEU A 217 -21.59 -13.36 -2.52
CA LEU A 217 -20.52 -13.08 -3.48
C LEU A 217 -19.67 -14.34 -3.69
N LEU A 218 -19.87 -15.01 -4.83
CA LEU A 218 -19.09 -16.15 -5.27
C LEU A 218 -17.74 -15.67 -5.82
N VAL A 219 -16.67 -15.95 -5.08
CA VAL A 219 -15.30 -15.55 -5.45
C VAL A 219 -14.58 -16.77 -6.02
N CYS A 220 -14.51 -16.86 -7.35
CA CYS A 220 -13.88 -17.98 -8.06
C CYS A 220 -12.35 -17.89 -8.00
N ASP A 221 -11.69 -19.04 -7.86
CA ASP A 221 -10.24 -19.12 -7.94
C ASP A 221 -9.77 -18.91 -9.38
N THR A 222 -9.10 -17.79 -9.63
CA THR A 222 -8.49 -17.46 -10.92
C THR A 222 -6.99 -17.20 -10.77
N GLU A 223 -6.37 -17.74 -9.71
CA GLU A 223 -4.98 -17.47 -9.34
C GLU A 223 -4.68 -15.96 -9.18
N GLY A 224 -5.65 -15.22 -8.64
CA GLY A 224 -5.50 -13.79 -8.36
C GLY A 224 -5.53 -12.91 -9.61
N GLN A 225 -6.13 -13.38 -10.71
CA GLN A 225 -6.30 -12.61 -11.94
C GLN A 225 -7.62 -11.83 -11.94
N SER A 226 -7.59 -10.61 -12.49
CA SER A 226 -8.80 -9.81 -12.71
C SER A 226 -9.80 -10.53 -13.64
N VAL A 227 -11.07 -10.10 -13.66
CA VAL A 227 -12.14 -10.71 -14.48
C VAL A 227 -11.70 -10.92 -15.94
N LEU A 228 -11.27 -9.85 -16.62
CA LEU A 228 -10.90 -9.91 -18.03
C LEU A 228 -9.62 -10.70 -18.27
N THR A 229 -8.64 -10.61 -17.37
CA THR A 229 -7.39 -11.39 -17.46
C THR A 229 -7.67 -12.89 -17.32
N ALA A 230 -8.47 -13.26 -16.32
CA ALA A 230 -8.84 -14.64 -16.06
C ALA A 230 -9.70 -15.23 -17.19
N TRP A 231 -10.65 -14.45 -17.71
CA TRP A 231 -11.45 -14.84 -18.86
C TRP A 231 -10.57 -15.09 -20.09
N ALA A 232 -9.66 -14.16 -20.43
CA ALA A 232 -8.75 -14.32 -21.56
C ALA A 232 -7.78 -15.51 -21.39
N ALA A 233 -7.43 -15.85 -20.15
CA ALA A 233 -6.61 -17.01 -19.81
C ALA A 233 -7.40 -18.34 -19.74
N GLY A 234 -8.73 -18.32 -19.97
CA GLY A 234 -9.59 -19.50 -19.87
C GLY A 234 -9.83 -19.99 -18.44
N LYS A 235 -9.52 -19.17 -17.42
CA LYS A 235 -9.70 -19.49 -15.99
C LYS A 235 -11.00 -18.98 -15.40
N PHE A 236 -11.79 -18.23 -16.19
CA PHE A 236 -13.09 -17.69 -15.79
C PHE A 236 -14.10 -17.87 -16.93
N ASN A 237 -14.86 -18.96 -16.85
CA ASN A 237 -15.84 -19.41 -17.85
C ASN A 237 -17.01 -20.16 -17.17
N GLY A 238 -18.02 -20.58 -17.95
CA GLY A 238 -19.20 -21.24 -17.41
C GLY A 238 -18.89 -22.52 -16.66
N GLU A 239 -18.04 -23.38 -17.22
CA GLU A 239 -17.61 -24.65 -16.60
C GLU A 239 -16.96 -24.43 -15.22
N THR A 240 -15.97 -23.54 -15.14
CA THR A 240 -15.22 -23.27 -13.89
C THR A 240 -16.11 -22.64 -12.81
N ILE A 241 -17.00 -21.71 -13.18
CA ILE A 241 -17.96 -21.10 -12.25
C ILE A 241 -18.97 -22.15 -11.76
N ALA A 242 -19.53 -22.96 -12.67
CA ALA A 242 -20.50 -24.00 -12.33
C ALA A 242 -19.91 -25.08 -11.42
N LYS A 243 -18.68 -25.51 -11.70
CA LYS A 243 -17.93 -26.42 -10.83
C LYS A 243 -17.77 -25.82 -9.44
N PHE A 244 -17.40 -24.55 -9.34
CA PHE A 244 -17.22 -23.87 -8.06
C PHE A 244 -18.52 -23.78 -7.24
N ILE A 245 -19.66 -23.54 -7.89
CA ILE A 245 -20.98 -23.58 -7.24
C ILE A 245 -21.28 -24.96 -6.64
N LYS A 246 -21.03 -26.02 -7.41
CA LYS A 246 -21.25 -27.41 -6.99
C LYS A 246 -20.32 -27.79 -5.82
N ASP A 247 -19.04 -27.45 -5.92
CA ASP A 247 -18.02 -27.73 -4.90
C ASP A 247 -18.33 -27.00 -3.57
N ASN A 248 -18.87 -25.77 -3.63
CA ASN A 248 -19.29 -25.01 -2.45
C ASN A 248 -20.68 -25.39 -1.92
N LYS A 249 -21.37 -26.33 -2.57
CA LYS A 249 -22.75 -26.75 -2.28
C LYS A 249 -23.71 -25.56 -2.17
N LEU A 250 -23.55 -24.56 -3.03
CA LEU A 250 -24.33 -23.33 -2.96
C LEU A 250 -25.81 -23.59 -3.28
N GLU A 251 -26.09 -24.55 -4.16
CA GLU A 251 -27.45 -24.98 -4.52
C GLU A 251 -28.27 -25.48 -3.32
N GLU A 252 -27.61 -26.07 -2.31
CA GLU A 252 -28.27 -26.54 -1.09
C GLU A 252 -28.63 -25.36 -0.14
N LYS A 253 -28.01 -24.19 -0.34
CA LYS A 253 -28.10 -23.04 0.58
C LYS A 253 -29.02 -21.93 0.08
N ILE A 254 -29.26 -21.85 -1.23
CA ILE A 254 -30.08 -20.79 -1.85
C ILE A 254 -31.29 -21.35 -2.59
N LYS A 255 -32.26 -20.47 -2.90
CA LYS A 255 -33.49 -20.78 -3.66
C LYS A 255 -33.64 -19.98 -4.94
N THR A 256 -33.03 -18.80 -5.04
CA THR A 256 -33.25 -17.85 -6.15
C THR A 256 -32.85 -18.42 -7.51
N ARG A 257 -31.82 -19.28 -7.56
CA ARG A 257 -31.25 -19.85 -8.80
C ARG A 257 -30.96 -18.77 -9.87
N LYS A 258 -30.65 -17.56 -9.45
CA LYS A 258 -30.20 -16.44 -10.29
C LYS A 258 -28.74 -16.15 -9.98
N ILE A 259 -27.94 -15.96 -11.01
CA ILE A 259 -26.53 -15.64 -10.88
C ILE A 259 -26.18 -14.42 -11.73
N ILE A 260 -25.55 -13.42 -11.10
CA ILE A 260 -25.14 -12.17 -11.74
C ILE A 260 -23.68 -12.30 -12.13
N ILE A 261 -23.40 -12.25 -13.43
CA ILE A 261 -22.02 -12.28 -13.97
C ILE A 261 -21.54 -10.86 -14.32
N PRO A 262 -20.23 -10.58 -14.31
CA PRO A 262 -19.72 -9.27 -14.73
C PRO A 262 -20.03 -8.98 -16.20
N GLY A 263 -20.44 -7.74 -16.51
CA GLY A 263 -20.95 -7.37 -17.84
C GLY A 263 -19.93 -7.54 -18.97
N TYR A 264 -18.64 -7.36 -18.70
CA TYR A 264 -17.58 -7.54 -19.70
C TYR A 264 -17.39 -8.99 -20.17
N VAL A 265 -17.92 -9.96 -19.42
CA VAL A 265 -17.85 -11.39 -19.77
C VAL A 265 -19.23 -11.95 -20.12
N ALA A 266 -20.18 -11.12 -20.55
CA ALA A 266 -21.54 -11.52 -20.91
C ALA A 266 -21.62 -12.76 -21.82
N GLN A 267 -20.64 -12.94 -22.70
CA GLN A 267 -20.55 -14.10 -23.61
C GLN A 267 -20.44 -15.46 -22.91
N ILE A 268 -20.09 -15.52 -21.62
CA ILE A 268 -20.06 -16.79 -20.86
C ILE A 268 -21.45 -17.23 -20.39
N SER A 269 -22.50 -16.43 -20.60
CA SER A 269 -23.83 -16.72 -20.07
C SER A 269 -24.39 -18.04 -20.59
N GLY A 270 -24.32 -18.28 -21.90
CA GLY A 270 -24.83 -19.53 -22.50
C GLY A 270 -24.10 -20.76 -22.00
N ASP A 271 -22.76 -20.72 -21.97
CA ASP A 271 -21.92 -21.80 -21.42
C ASP A 271 -22.23 -22.06 -19.93
N LEU A 272 -22.49 -21.00 -19.15
CA LEU A 272 -22.86 -21.13 -17.75
C LEU A 272 -24.26 -21.73 -17.55
N GLU A 273 -25.25 -21.33 -18.35
CA GLU A 273 -26.60 -21.89 -18.33
C GLU A 273 -26.62 -23.38 -18.71
N GLU A 274 -25.80 -23.79 -19.69
CA GLU A 274 -25.63 -25.20 -20.07
C GLU A 274 -25.05 -26.04 -18.91
N ASN A 275 -24.09 -25.48 -18.16
CA ASN A 275 -23.44 -26.16 -17.04
C ASN A 275 -24.23 -26.12 -15.71
N LEU A 276 -25.19 -25.20 -15.60
CA LEU A 276 -26.11 -25.03 -14.47
C LEU A 276 -27.59 -25.02 -14.92
N PRO A 277 -28.14 -26.17 -15.36
CA PRO A 277 -29.52 -26.25 -15.79
C PRO A 277 -30.50 -25.76 -14.71
N GLY A 278 -31.42 -24.87 -15.08
CA GLY A 278 -32.41 -24.28 -14.17
C GLY A 278 -31.93 -23.05 -13.41
N TRP A 279 -30.71 -22.57 -13.66
CA TRP A 279 -30.27 -21.25 -13.24
C TRP A 279 -30.55 -20.21 -14.33
N GLU A 280 -30.93 -19.01 -13.91
CA GLU A 280 -31.03 -17.82 -14.76
C GLU A 280 -29.72 -17.02 -14.63
N VAL A 281 -29.02 -16.81 -15.75
CA VAL A 281 -27.81 -15.98 -15.78
C VAL A 281 -28.18 -14.54 -16.13
N ILE A 282 -27.95 -13.64 -15.19
CA ILE A 282 -28.18 -12.20 -15.37
C ILE A 282 -26.84 -11.54 -15.69
N VAL A 283 -26.76 -10.86 -16.84
CA VAL A 283 -25.59 -10.04 -17.18
C VAL A 283 -25.64 -8.76 -16.36
N GLY A 284 -24.66 -8.59 -15.47
CA GLY A 284 -24.49 -7.40 -14.64
C GLY A 284 -23.90 -6.21 -15.40
N CYS A 285 -23.58 -5.16 -14.65
CA CYS A 285 -22.88 -4.00 -15.18
C CYS A 285 -21.42 -4.33 -15.58
N GLN A 286 -20.86 -3.51 -16.47
CA GLN A 286 -19.46 -3.61 -16.89
C GLN A 286 -18.51 -3.12 -15.79
N GLU A 287 -18.88 -2.02 -15.13
CA GLU A 287 -18.13 -1.43 -14.02
C GLU A 287 -18.87 -1.66 -12.69
N ALA A 288 -18.14 -2.04 -11.66
CA ALA A 288 -18.73 -2.33 -10.35
C ALA A 288 -19.38 -1.10 -9.71
N SER A 289 -18.91 0.11 -10.01
CA SER A 289 -19.53 1.37 -9.54
C SER A 289 -20.99 1.53 -9.96
N ASP A 290 -21.44 0.79 -10.97
CA ASP A 290 -22.82 0.83 -11.46
C ASP A 290 -23.72 -0.19 -10.75
N ILE A 291 -23.19 -1.06 -9.87
CA ILE A 291 -23.96 -2.04 -9.09
C ILE A 291 -25.12 -1.36 -8.33
N PRO A 292 -24.94 -0.22 -7.63
CA PRO A 292 -26.05 0.47 -6.96
C PRO A 292 -27.20 0.88 -7.87
N SER A 293 -26.92 1.21 -9.14
CA SER A 293 -27.95 1.54 -10.14
C SER A 293 -28.59 0.27 -10.71
N PHE A 294 -27.77 -0.74 -11.02
CA PHE A 294 -28.21 -2.03 -11.54
C PHE A 294 -29.21 -2.72 -10.61
N VAL A 295 -28.87 -2.81 -9.31
CA VAL A 295 -29.71 -3.47 -8.29
C VAL A 295 -31.09 -2.81 -8.15
N LYS A 296 -31.21 -1.50 -8.39
CA LYS A 296 -32.50 -0.78 -8.33
C LYS A 296 -33.41 -1.04 -9.53
N ASN A 297 -32.82 -1.40 -10.67
CA ASN A 297 -33.53 -1.48 -11.95
C ASN A 297 -33.80 -2.92 -12.41
N VAL A 298 -33.21 -3.92 -11.75
CA VAL A 298 -33.30 -5.34 -12.12
C VAL A 298 -33.90 -6.13 -10.96
N ASN A 299 -34.86 -7.02 -11.26
CA ASN A 299 -35.45 -7.87 -10.22
C ASN A 299 -34.52 -9.04 -9.88
N LEU A 300 -33.72 -8.87 -8.84
CA LEU A 300 -32.71 -9.85 -8.41
C LEU A 300 -33.25 -10.96 -7.51
N THR A 301 -34.50 -10.85 -7.04
CA THR A 301 -35.20 -11.84 -6.21
C THR A 301 -36.44 -12.36 -6.92
#